data_AF-A0A218WBS8-F1
#
_entry.id   AF-A0A218WBS8-F1
#
_cell.length_a   1.000
_cell.length_b   1.000
_cell.length_c   1.000
_cell.angle_alpha   90.00
_cell.angle_beta   90.00
_cell.angle_gamma   90.00
#
_symmetry.space_group_name_H-M   'P 1'
#
loop_
_entity.id
_entity.type
_entity.pdbx_description
1 polymer ?
#
loop_
_entity_poly.entity_id
_entity_poly.type
_entity_poly.pdbx_seq_one_letter_code
_entity_poly.pdbx_strand_id
1 'polypeptide(L)'
;MTTKTRESDVYSYGVLLLELITRKRALDPSFTEEGTDIVGWARSVWNRTRYIKRLVDSGLAEEFFDSGIMEQVKDVFSIAFRCVEPDPSKRPNMRSVVNQLLDANAQSMSK
;
A
#
# COMPACT_ATOMS: atom_id res chain seq x y z
N MET A 1 5.68 22.51 12.58
CA MET A 1 5.42 21.62 13.73
C MET A 1 4.60 20.45 13.23
N THR A 2 5.19 19.26 13.12
CA THR A 2 4.44 18.02 12.85
C THR A 2 3.73 17.61 14.14
N THR A 3 2.45 17.91 14.26
CA THR A 3 1.63 17.38 15.36
C THR A 3 1.53 15.86 15.19
N LYS A 4 2.11 15.10 16.14
CA LYS A 4 1.94 13.65 16.18
C LYS A 4 0.51 13.33 16.56
N THR A 5 -0.21 12.67 15.66
CA THR A 5 -1.58 12.19 15.90
C THR A 5 -1.67 10.70 15.56
N ARG A 6 -2.73 10.02 16.01
CA ARG A 6 -2.93 8.61 15.67
C ARG A 6 -3.05 8.42 14.16
N GLU A 7 -3.62 9.41 13.47
CA GLU A 7 -3.81 9.45 12.03
C GLU A 7 -2.49 9.70 11.28
N SER A 8 -1.51 10.39 11.88
CA SER A 8 -0.16 10.48 11.30
C SER A 8 0.58 9.16 11.38
N ASP A 9 0.43 8.41 12.49
CA ASP A 9 1.03 7.08 12.63
C ASP A 9 0.43 6.10 11.61
N VAL A 10 -0.89 6.17 11.40
CA VAL A 10 -1.58 5.39 10.35
C VAL A 10 -1.04 5.75 8.96
N TYR A 11 -0.85 7.03 8.65
CA TYR A 11 -0.29 7.45 7.37
C TYR A 11 1.11 6.89 7.15
N SER A 12 2.00 7.04 8.13
CA SER A 12 3.36 6.51 8.06
C SER A 12 3.38 5.00 7.92
N TYR A 13 2.45 4.28 8.57
CA TYR A 13 2.29 2.84 8.37
C TYR A 13 1.82 2.50 6.96
N GLY A 14 0.89 3.27 6.38
CA GLY A 14 0.47 3.12 4.99
C GLY A 14 1.62 3.33 4.00
N VAL A 15 2.48 4.33 4.24
CA VAL A 15 3.71 4.53 3.45
C VAL A 15 4.62 3.31 3.56
N LEU A 16 4.85 2.80 4.76
CA LEU A 16 5.67 1.59 4.98
C LEU A 16 5.12 0.38 4.22
N LEU A 17 3.80 0.16 4.23
CA LEU A 17 3.19 -0.93 3.46
C LEU A 17 3.44 -0.78 1.95
N LEU A 18 3.38 0.45 1.41
CA LEU A 18 3.73 0.72 0.02
C LEU A 18 5.21 0.46 -0.25
N GLU A 19 6.12 0.85 0.65
CA GLU A 19 7.55 0.56 0.51
C GLU A 19 7.80 -0.96 0.46
N LEU A 20 7.10 -1.75 1.27
CA LEU A 20 7.20 -3.21 1.26
C LEU A 20 6.71 -3.84 -0.04
N ILE A 21 5.53 -3.44 -0.53
CA ILE A 21 4.92 -4.01 -1.74
C ILE A 21 5.71 -3.64 -3.01
N THR A 22 6.20 -2.41 -3.07
CA THR A 22 6.85 -1.84 -4.26
C THR A 22 8.37 -2.07 -4.25
N ARG A 23 8.94 -2.36 -3.08
CA ARG A 23 10.38 -2.37 -2.81
C ARG A 23 11.09 -1.05 -3.15
N LYS A 24 10.36 0.07 -3.17
CA LYS A 24 10.88 1.42 -3.39
C LYS A 24 10.90 2.21 -2.11
N ARG A 25 11.83 3.16 -1.99
CA ARG A 25 11.88 4.09 -0.85
C ARG A 25 10.78 5.14 -0.98
N ALA A 26 10.30 5.68 0.13
CA ALA A 26 9.25 6.70 0.14
C ALA A 26 9.55 7.93 -0.75
N LEU A 27 10.82 8.30 -0.90
CA LEU A 27 11.30 9.44 -1.72
C LEU A 27 12.27 8.97 -2.82
N ASP A 28 11.96 7.84 -3.47
CA ASP A 28 12.79 7.31 -4.55
C ASP A 28 12.89 8.32 -5.72
N PRO A 29 14.10 8.59 -6.25
CA PRO A 29 14.29 9.52 -7.37
C PRO A 29 13.52 9.10 -8.64
N SER A 30 13.17 7.82 -8.79
CA SER A 30 12.39 7.34 -9.94
C SER A 30 10.96 7.87 -10.00
N PHE A 31 10.49 8.60 -8.98
CA PHE A 31 9.14 9.15 -8.95
C PHE A 31 9.00 10.50 -9.64
N THR A 32 10.09 11.23 -9.91
CA THR A 32 10.06 12.65 -10.26
C THR A 32 9.16 13.04 -11.44
N GLU A 33 8.85 12.12 -12.36
CA GLU A 33 7.95 12.39 -13.50
C GLU A 33 6.47 12.10 -13.19
N GLU A 34 6.17 11.24 -12.21
CA GLU A 34 4.82 10.76 -11.90
C GLU A 34 4.33 11.07 -10.48
N GLY A 35 5.18 11.59 -9.59
CA GLY A 35 4.85 11.96 -8.21
C GLY A 35 6.03 12.52 -7.41
N THR A 36 5.77 13.24 -6.32
CA THR A 36 6.85 13.74 -5.43
C THR A 36 7.34 12.70 -4.42
N ASP A 37 6.54 11.65 -4.20
CA ASP A 37 6.79 10.57 -3.25
C ASP A 37 6.08 9.28 -3.72
N ILE A 38 6.30 8.20 -2.98
CA ILE A 38 5.72 6.87 -3.25
C ILE A 38 4.18 6.90 -3.31
N VAL A 39 3.52 7.75 -2.52
CA VAL A 39 2.06 7.84 -2.49
C VAL A 39 1.54 8.51 -3.75
N GLY A 40 2.16 9.63 -4.14
CA GLY A 40 1.84 10.35 -5.37
C GLY A 40 2.07 9.47 -6.60
N TRP A 41 3.24 8.85 -6.69
CA TRP A 41 3.58 7.93 -7.77
C TRP A 41 2.61 6.74 -7.83
N ALA A 42 2.34 6.08 -6.70
CA ALA A 42 1.45 4.93 -6.68
C ALA A 42 0.02 5.30 -7.11
N ARG A 43 -0.49 6.46 -6.68
CA ARG A 43 -1.80 6.96 -7.13
C ARG A 43 -1.82 7.24 -8.64
N SER A 44 -0.77 7.86 -9.17
CA SER A 44 -0.64 8.15 -10.60
C SER A 44 -0.68 6.87 -11.44
N VAL A 45 0.14 5.88 -11.08
CA VAL A 45 0.18 4.57 -11.76
C VAL A 45 -1.15 3.83 -11.62
N TRP A 46 -1.75 3.81 -10.43
CA TRP A 46 -3.02 3.15 -10.18
C TRP A 46 -4.16 3.76 -11.00
N ASN A 47 -4.26 5.09 -11.04
CA ASN A 47 -5.32 5.79 -11.77
C ASN A 47 -5.21 5.60 -13.29
N ARG A 48 -3.98 5.48 -13.83
CA ARG A 48 -3.75 5.24 -15.26
C ARG A 48 -4.01 3.80 -15.68
N THR A 49 -3.61 2.83 -14.86
CA THR A 49 -3.54 1.41 -15.29
C THR A 49 -4.59 0.52 -14.65
N ARG A 50 -5.03 0.83 -13.43
CA ARG A 50 -5.81 -0.06 -12.55
C ARG A 50 -5.18 -1.47 -12.41
N TYR A 51 -3.87 -1.58 -12.63
CA TYR A 51 -3.17 -2.86 -12.68
C TYR A 51 -2.08 -2.92 -11.63
N ILE A 52 -2.33 -3.72 -10.59
CA ILE A 52 -1.45 -3.79 -9.41
C ILE A 52 -0.04 -4.28 -9.74
N LYS A 53 0.13 -5.13 -10.76
CA LYS A 53 1.47 -5.62 -11.15
C LYS A 53 2.41 -4.51 -11.67
N ARG A 54 1.90 -3.31 -11.94
CA ARG A 54 2.72 -2.12 -12.28
C ARG A 54 3.25 -1.39 -11.05
N LEU A 55 2.74 -1.74 -9.87
CA LEU A 55 3.09 -1.14 -8.58
C LEU A 55 3.94 -2.08 -7.74
N VAL A 56 3.64 -3.38 -7.80
CA VAL A 56 4.36 -4.42 -7.05
C VAL A 56 5.76 -4.60 -7.61
N ASP A 57 6.73 -4.85 -6.73
CA ASP A 57 8.08 -5.26 -7.10
C ASP A 57 8.05 -6.42 -8.10
N SER A 58 8.88 -6.37 -9.14
CA SER A 58 8.85 -7.39 -10.20
C SER A 58 9.23 -8.78 -9.69
N GLY A 59 10.14 -8.87 -8.71
CA GLY A 59 10.50 -10.15 -8.09
C GLY A 59 9.33 -10.77 -7.32
N LEU A 60 8.61 -9.95 -6.53
CA LEU A 60 7.37 -10.40 -5.87
C LEU A 60 6.27 -10.75 -6.88
N ALA A 61 6.14 -9.97 -7.96
CA ALA A 61 5.12 -10.21 -8.98
C ALA A 61 5.34 -11.52 -9.74
N GLU A 62 6.59 -11.90 -9.99
CA GLU A 62 6.99 -13.18 -10.60
C GLU A 62 6.76 -14.35 -9.65
N GLU A 63 7.12 -14.21 -8.37
CA GLU A 63 6.95 -15.27 -7.36
C GLU A 63 5.46 -15.57 -7.09
N PHE A 64 4.60 -14.56 -7.11
CA PHE A 64 3.19 -14.70 -6.75
C PHE A 64 2.23 -14.80 -7.94
N PHE A 65 2.74 -14.81 -9.18
CA PHE A 65 1.94 -14.63 -10.40
C PHE A 65 0.76 -15.62 -10.54
N ASP A 66 0.95 -16.87 -10.07
CA ASP A 66 -0.02 -17.97 -10.15
C ASP A 66 -0.58 -18.41 -8.79
N SER A 67 -0.37 -17.60 -7.75
CA SER A 67 -0.76 -17.96 -6.38
C SER A 67 -1.93 -17.11 -5.86
N GLY A 68 -2.67 -17.63 -4.88
CA GLY A 68 -3.64 -16.84 -4.10
C GLY A 68 -3.01 -15.65 -3.35
N ILE A 69 -1.69 -15.53 -3.33
CA ILE A 69 -0.95 -14.46 -2.67
C ILE A 69 -1.13 -13.13 -3.41
N MET A 70 -1.31 -13.13 -4.73
CA MET A 70 -1.56 -11.89 -5.48
C MET A 70 -2.84 -11.17 -5.04
N GLU A 71 -3.88 -11.90 -4.64
CA GLU A 71 -5.09 -11.29 -4.05
C GLU A 71 -4.79 -10.67 -2.68
N GLN A 72 -3.98 -11.32 -1.85
CA GLN A 72 -3.54 -10.74 -0.57
C GLN A 72 -2.74 -9.45 -0.78
N VAL A 73 -1.85 -9.42 -1.78
CA VAL A 73 -1.09 -8.22 -2.13
C VAL A 73 -2.04 -7.08 -2.56
N LYS A 74 -3.13 -7.39 -3.28
CA LYS A 74 -4.18 -6.41 -3.61
C LYS A 74 -4.89 -5.88 -2.37
N ASP A 75 -5.22 -6.75 -1.44
CA ASP A 75 -5.86 -6.35 -0.18
C ASP A 75 -4.94 -5.46 0.65
N VAL A 76 -3.67 -5.84 0.82
CA VAL A 76 -2.67 -5.03 1.52
C VAL A 76 -2.45 -3.68 0.83
N PHE A 77 -2.40 -3.65 -0.51
CA PHE A 77 -2.31 -2.40 -1.27
C PHE A 77 -3.53 -1.50 -1.03
N SER A 78 -4.74 -2.07 -1.03
CA SER A 78 -5.98 -1.35 -0.73
C SER A 78 -5.97 -0.77 0.69
N ILE A 79 -5.55 -1.55 1.68
CA ILE A 79 -5.37 -1.11 3.07
C ILE A 79 -4.36 0.04 3.14
N ALA A 80 -3.21 -0.09 2.46
CA ALA A 80 -2.19 0.95 2.41
C ALA A 80 -2.74 2.26 1.83
N PHE A 81 -3.50 2.20 0.73
CA PHE A 81 -4.13 3.36 0.10
C PHE A 81 -5.12 4.08 1.01
N ARG A 82 -5.89 3.34 1.81
CA ARG A 82 -6.79 3.92 2.82
C ARG A 82 -6.03 4.56 3.97
N CYS A 83 -4.88 3.99 4.37
CA CYS A 83 -4.03 4.55 5.41
C CYS A 83 -3.40 5.89 5.00
N VAL A 84 -3.03 6.04 3.72
CA VAL A 84 -2.42 7.26 3.17
C VAL A 84 -3.43 8.28 2.61
N GLU A 85 -4.71 8.13 2.92
CA GLU A 85 -5.77 9.08 2.49
C GLU A 85 -5.41 10.52 2.89
N PRO A 86 -5.49 11.51 1.96
CA PRO A 86 -5.10 12.88 2.27
C PRO A 86 -5.89 13.47 3.44
N ASP A 87 -7.19 13.16 3.53
CA ASP A 87 -8.03 13.53 4.68
C ASP A 87 -7.75 12.61 5.90
N PRO A 88 -7.13 13.11 6.99
CA PRO A 88 -6.82 12.30 8.16
C PRO A 88 -8.05 11.64 8.80
N SER A 89 -9.23 12.26 8.69
CA SER A 89 -10.47 11.77 9.28
C SER A 89 -11.03 10.52 8.59
N LYS A 90 -10.62 10.28 7.34
CA LYS A 90 -11.02 9.11 6.54
C LYS A 90 -10.08 7.93 6.69
N ARG A 91 -8.93 8.12 7.34
CA ARG A 91 -7.97 7.05 7.59
C ARG A 91 -8.57 6.05 8.59
N PRO A 92 -8.40 4.74 8.40
CA PRO A 92 -8.80 3.74 9.39
C PRO A 92 -7.97 3.92 10.67
N ASN A 93 -8.53 3.57 11.82
CA ASN A 93 -7.70 3.44 13.02
C ASN A 93 -6.84 2.17 12.96
N MET A 94 -5.73 2.14 13.70
CA MET A 94 -4.77 1.01 13.67
C MET A 94 -5.39 -0.35 14.01
N ARG A 95 -6.40 -0.41 14.89
CA ARG A 95 -7.12 -1.66 15.18
C ARG A 95 -7.83 -2.18 13.93
N SER A 96 -8.49 -1.30 13.17
CA SER A 96 -9.12 -1.65 11.91
C SER A 96 -8.09 -2.06 10.84
N VAL A 97 -6.92 -1.42 10.81
CA VAL A 97 -5.82 -1.82 9.90
C VAL A 97 -5.35 -3.24 10.21
N VAL A 98 -5.07 -3.56 11.48
CA VAL A 98 -4.65 -4.90 11.88
C VAL A 98 -5.69 -5.96 11.54
N ASN A 99 -6.97 -5.70 11.84
CA ASN A 99 -8.04 -6.66 11.51
C ASN A 99 -8.10 -6.94 10.01
N GLN A 100 -8.03 -5.90 9.17
CA GLN A 100 -8.05 -6.09 7.71
C GLN A 100 -6.83 -6.86 7.21
N LEU A 101 -5.65 -6.65 7.79
CA LEU A 101 -4.44 -7.41 7.44
C LEU A 101 -4.57 -8.88 7.85
N LEU A 102 -5.17 -9.15 9.02
CA LEU A 102 -5.45 -10.52 9.47
C LEU A 102 -6.47 -11.20 8.54
N ASP A 103 -7.51 -10.48 8.11
CA ASP A 103 -8.51 -11.00 7.17
C ASP A 103 -7.88 -11.32 5.81
N ALA A 104 -7.05 -10.42 5.28
CA ALA A 104 -6.31 -10.64 4.04
C ALA A 104 -5.41 -11.89 4.13
N ASN A 105 -4.74 -12.09 5.27
CA ASN A 105 -3.93 -13.28 5.51
C ASN A 105 -4.77 -14.56 5.67
N ALA A 106 -5.92 -14.49 6.35
CA ALA A 106 -6.77 -15.65 6.63
C ALA A 106 -7.43 -16.23 5.36
N GLN A 107 -7.70 -15.41 4.35
CA GLN A 107 -8.22 -15.87 3.05
C GLN A 107 -7.26 -16.85 2.33
N SER A 108 -5.99 -16.91 2.73
CA SER A 108 -5.00 -17.86 2.22
C SER A 108 -5.13 -19.26 2.80
N MET A 109 -5.69 -19.40 4.00
CA MET A 109 -5.74 -20.66 4.77
C MET A 109 -7.05 -21.44 4.56
N SER A 110 -7.99 -20.88 3.81
CA SER A 110 -9.29 -21.49 3.51
C SER A 110 -9.37 -22.07 2.08
N LYS A 111 -8.25 -22.12 1.35
CA LYS A 111 -8.17 -22.67 -0.02
C LYS A 111 -7.18 -23.82 -0.11
#